data_AF-A0AAV4BDV6-F1
#
_entry.id   AF-A0AAV4BDV6-F1
#
_cell.length_a   1.000
_cell.length_b   1.000
_cell.length_c   1.000
_cell.angle_alpha   90.00
_cell.angle_beta   90.00
_cell.angle_gamma   90.00
#
_symmetry.space_group_name_H-M   'P 1'
#
loop_
_entity.id
_entity.type
_entity.pdbx_description
1 polymer ?
#
loop_
_entity_poly.entity_id
_entity_poly.type
_entity_poly.pdbx_seq_one_letter_code
_entity_poly.pdbx_strand_id
1 'polypeptide(L)'
;MEDTVPDICVSYDGTWMKRGHMSRIGIGCVIDVMTGLVLDAELLSTYCHMCETTGTWVKGNTPQRYDAWYDEHRADCCINYASTSGNMEVVAAELLWARSVDNHWLRYTSMLSDGDAKAFVKVQQLGIYPVTKEECINHVSKRMDTSLRNVVADCSKRNIPLGGRGTGRLTKETMDKLQTYYD
;
A
#
# COMPACT_ATOMS: atom_id res chain seq x y z
N MET A 1 24.50 28.18 0.97
CA MET A 1 23.14 27.71 1.25
C MET A 1 23.31 26.50 2.15
N GLU A 2 22.65 26.46 3.30
CA GLU A 2 22.56 25.18 4.02
C GLU A 2 21.85 24.19 3.09
N ASP A 3 22.52 23.11 2.72
CA ASP A 3 21.91 22.01 1.97
C ASP A 3 20.93 21.30 2.90
N THR A 4 19.71 21.82 2.98
CA THR A 4 18.62 21.21 3.74
C THR A 4 18.01 20.09 2.90
N VAL A 5 17.84 18.91 3.48
CA VAL A 5 17.14 17.78 2.84
C VAL A 5 15.70 18.20 2.47
N PRO A 6 15.30 18.16 1.18
CA PRO A 6 13.97 18.59 0.74
C PRO A 6 12.84 17.73 1.31
N ASP A 7 11.73 18.39 1.64
CA ASP A 7 10.47 17.76 2.02
C ASP A 7 9.56 17.63 0.79
N ILE A 8 8.99 16.45 0.57
CA ILE A 8 8.13 16.17 -0.59
C ILE A 8 6.88 15.38 -0.22
N CYS A 9 5.85 15.53 -1.07
CA CYS A 9 4.66 14.70 -1.04
C CYS A 9 4.82 13.51 -1.98
N VAL A 10 4.58 12.32 -1.46
CA VAL A 10 4.71 11.07 -2.22
C VAL A 10 3.41 10.27 -2.18
N SER A 11 3.12 9.61 -3.30
CA SER A 11 2.15 8.54 -3.36
C SER A 11 2.83 7.24 -2.95
N TYR A 12 2.14 6.44 -2.13
CA TYR A 12 2.60 5.12 -1.75
C TYR A 12 1.50 4.09 -1.92
N ASP A 13 1.82 3.01 -2.63
CA ASP A 13 0.94 1.86 -2.77
C ASP A 13 1.76 0.57 -2.97
N GLY A 14 1.13 -0.56 -2.61
CA GLY A 14 1.63 -1.90 -2.83
C GLY A 14 0.95 -2.56 -4.03
N THR A 15 1.68 -3.37 -4.78
CA THR A 15 1.09 -4.28 -5.76
C THR A 15 1.64 -5.69 -5.63
N TRP A 16 0.85 -6.67 -6.04
CA TRP A 16 1.13 -8.09 -5.86
C TRP A 16 1.10 -8.81 -7.21
N MET A 17 1.97 -9.80 -7.37
CA MET A 17 2.04 -10.63 -8.57
C MET A 17 0.71 -11.33 -8.90
N LYS A 18 -0.08 -11.69 -7.87
CA LYS A 18 -1.37 -12.35 -8.03
C LYS A 18 -2.43 -11.60 -7.22
N ARG A 19 -3.66 -11.56 -7.74
CA ARG A 19 -4.82 -11.03 -7.00
C ARG A 19 -5.18 -11.95 -5.83
N GLY A 20 -5.55 -11.34 -4.70
CA GLY A 20 -5.96 -12.05 -3.47
C GLY A 20 -4.85 -12.16 -2.43
N HIS A 21 -5.18 -12.69 -1.25
CA HIS A 21 -4.29 -12.73 -0.08
C HIS A 21 -3.27 -13.89 -0.08
N MET A 22 -2.91 -14.42 -1.25
CA MET A 22 -2.00 -15.57 -1.40
C MET A 22 -0.80 -15.28 -2.31
N SER A 23 -0.55 -14.01 -2.66
CA SER A 23 0.62 -13.68 -3.46
C SER A 23 1.91 -13.92 -2.65
N ARG A 24 2.91 -14.51 -3.29
CA ARG A 24 4.23 -14.74 -2.69
C ARG A 24 5.24 -13.65 -2.99
N ILE A 25 4.85 -12.69 -3.83
CA ILE A 25 5.66 -11.57 -4.28
C ILE A 25 4.79 -10.32 -4.20
N GLY A 26 5.30 -9.30 -3.51
CA GLY A 26 4.71 -7.97 -3.41
C GLY A 26 5.79 -6.90 -3.58
N ILE A 27 5.42 -5.76 -4.13
CA ILE A 27 6.31 -4.60 -4.27
C ILE A 27 5.59 -3.37 -3.73
N GLY A 28 6.27 -2.61 -2.87
CA GLY A 28 5.84 -1.27 -2.46
C GLY A 28 6.61 -0.22 -3.26
N CYS A 29 5.95 0.87 -3.66
CA CYS A 29 6.55 1.90 -4.49
C CYS A 29 6.27 3.29 -3.92
N VAL A 30 7.28 4.15 -3.89
CA VAL A 30 7.17 5.58 -3.57
C VAL A 30 7.29 6.37 -4.86
N ILE A 31 6.27 7.18 -5.16
CA ILE A 31 6.17 7.98 -6.38
C ILE A 31 6.00 9.44 -5.97
N ASP A 32 6.80 10.34 -6.53
CA ASP A 32 6.59 11.78 -6.33
C ASP A 32 5.23 12.20 -6.91
N VAL A 33 4.39 12.83 -6.11
CA VAL A 33 3.05 13.28 -6.54
C VAL A 33 3.14 14.34 -7.63
N MET A 34 4.17 15.18 -7.61
CA MET A 34 4.28 16.31 -8.53
C MET A 34 4.80 15.90 -9.91
N THR A 35 5.82 15.06 -9.97
CA THR A 35 6.44 14.63 -11.24
C THR A 35 5.91 13.30 -11.76
N GLY A 36 5.30 12.47 -10.90
CA GLY A 36 4.91 11.10 -11.24
C GLY A 36 6.09 10.14 -11.38
N LEU A 37 7.30 10.55 -10.99
CA LEU A 37 8.50 9.71 -11.05
C LEU A 37 8.55 8.74 -9.87
N VAL A 38 8.95 7.50 -10.15
CA VAL A 38 9.27 6.51 -9.13
C VAL A 38 10.57 6.91 -8.45
N LEU A 39 10.51 7.16 -7.14
CA LEU A 39 11.66 7.54 -6.33
C LEU A 39 12.36 6.33 -5.72
N ASP A 40 11.58 5.38 -5.21
CA ASP A 40 12.10 4.17 -4.57
C ASP A 40 11.06 3.04 -4.64
N ALA A 41 11.52 1.79 -4.60
CA ALA A 41 10.66 0.62 -4.53
C ALA A 41 11.32 -0.52 -3.75
N GLU A 42 10.50 -1.33 -3.08
CA GLU A 42 10.95 -2.47 -2.28
C GLU A 42 10.20 -3.73 -2.68
N LEU A 43 10.94 -4.74 -3.13
CA LEU A 43 10.41 -6.03 -3.53
C LEU A 43 10.52 -7.02 -2.37
N LEU A 44 9.39 -7.52 -1.89
CA LEU A 44 9.31 -8.54 -0.85
C LEU A 44 8.81 -9.86 -1.44
N SER A 45 9.54 -10.94 -1.17
CA SER A 45 9.27 -12.27 -1.70
C SER A 45 9.42 -13.35 -0.64
N THR A 46 8.41 -14.22 -0.60
CA THR A 46 8.45 -15.51 0.11
C THR A 46 8.71 -16.67 -0.86
N TYR A 47 9.07 -16.36 -2.11
CA TYR A 47 9.32 -17.32 -3.18
C TYR A 47 10.76 -17.23 -3.70
N CYS A 48 11.39 -18.39 -3.84
CA CYS A 48 12.57 -18.55 -4.68
C CYS A 48 12.40 -19.82 -5.51
N HIS A 49 12.61 -19.71 -6.82
CA HIS A 49 12.42 -20.83 -7.75
C HIS A 49 13.34 -22.01 -7.41
N MET A 50 14.60 -21.74 -7.10
CA MET A 50 15.59 -22.76 -6.74
C MET A 50 15.24 -23.46 -5.43
N CYS A 51 14.74 -22.74 -4.43
CA CYS A 51 14.23 -23.33 -3.19
C CYS A 51 13.05 -24.28 -3.43
N GLU A 52 12.10 -23.89 -4.29
CA GLU A 52 10.89 -24.67 -4.57
C GLU A 52 11.15 -25.91 -5.44
N THR A 53 12.19 -25.87 -6.26
CA THR A 53 12.57 -26.95 -7.17
C THR A 53 13.73 -27.76 -6.60
N THR A 54 14.97 -27.34 -6.83
CA THR A 54 16.18 -28.01 -6.39
C THR A 54 16.20 -28.20 -4.88
N GLY A 55 15.85 -27.17 -4.10
CA GLY A 55 15.81 -27.25 -2.64
C GLY A 55 14.84 -28.33 -2.14
N THR A 56 13.62 -28.36 -2.67
CA THR A 56 12.63 -29.42 -2.38
C THR A 56 13.15 -30.80 -2.78
N TRP A 57 13.77 -30.93 -3.96
CA TRP A 57 14.33 -32.19 -4.43
C TRP A 57 15.46 -32.68 -3.51
N VAL A 58 16.40 -31.81 -3.13
CA VAL A 58 17.51 -32.14 -2.21
C VAL A 58 16.97 -32.54 -0.84
N LYS A 59 15.99 -31.81 -0.30
CA LYS A 59 15.32 -32.17 0.96
C LYS A 59 14.68 -33.55 0.92
N GLY A 60 14.07 -33.93 -0.21
CA GLY A 60 13.35 -35.20 -0.35
C GLY A 60 14.25 -36.40 -0.66
N ASN A 61 15.32 -36.20 -1.45
CA ASN A 61 16.13 -37.30 -1.99
C ASN A 61 17.49 -37.43 -1.30
N THR A 62 18.08 -36.32 -0.85
CA THR A 62 19.40 -36.28 -0.21
C THR A 62 19.42 -35.30 0.97
N PRO A 63 18.63 -35.54 2.04
CA PRO A 63 18.45 -34.58 3.13
C PRO A 63 19.78 -34.14 3.78
N GLN A 64 20.77 -35.04 3.85
CA GLN A 64 22.08 -34.79 4.45
C GLN A 64 22.91 -33.77 3.68
N ARG A 65 22.55 -33.48 2.42
CA ARG A 65 23.20 -32.47 1.56
C ARG A 65 22.47 -31.14 1.56
N TYR A 66 21.33 -31.04 2.24
CA TYR A 66 20.50 -29.84 2.18
C TYR A 66 21.23 -28.61 2.70
N ASP A 67 21.89 -28.72 3.86
CA ASP A 67 22.57 -27.58 4.48
C ASP A 67 23.70 -27.05 3.59
N ALA A 68 24.53 -27.95 3.03
CA ALA A 68 25.59 -27.58 2.09
C ALA A 68 25.03 -26.90 0.83
N TRP A 69 23.97 -27.47 0.23
CA TRP A 69 23.30 -26.85 -0.91
C TRP A 69 22.71 -25.48 -0.56
N TYR A 70 22.09 -25.35 0.62
CA TYR A 70 21.47 -24.09 1.04
C TYR A 70 22.50 -23.01 1.32
N ASP A 71 23.64 -23.37 1.92
CA ASP A 71 24.73 -22.42 2.15
C ASP A 71 25.35 -21.92 0.84
N GLU A 72 25.48 -22.76 -0.17
CA GLU A 72 25.86 -22.34 -1.53
C GLU A 72 24.79 -21.46 -2.18
N HIS A 73 23.51 -21.82 -2.05
CA HIS A 73 22.38 -21.08 -2.65
C HIS A 73 22.07 -19.75 -1.94
N ARG A 74 22.46 -19.59 -0.67
CA ARG A 74 21.99 -18.51 0.21
C ARG A 74 22.14 -17.12 -0.42
N ALA A 75 23.26 -16.86 -1.10
CA ALA A 75 23.53 -15.57 -1.74
C ALA A 75 22.59 -15.26 -2.91
N ASP A 76 22.08 -16.29 -3.59
CA ASP A 76 21.17 -16.17 -4.74
C ASP A 76 19.70 -16.39 -4.36
N CYS A 77 19.41 -16.60 -3.08
CA CYS A 77 18.05 -16.85 -2.60
C CYS A 77 17.20 -15.58 -2.72
N CYS A 78 16.12 -15.67 -3.51
CA CYS A 78 15.19 -14.55 -3.69
C CYS A 78 14.21 -14.37 -2.53
N ILE A 79 14.24 -15.22 -1.49
CA ILE A 79 13.37 -15.10 -0.33
C ILE A 79 14.00 -14.09 0.64
N ASN A 80 13.35 -12.93 0.78
CA ASN A 80 13.74 -11.88 1.72
C ASN A 80 12.64 -11.54 2.74
N TYR A 81 11.52 -12.26 2.71
CA TYR A 81 10.39 -12.02 3.58
C TYR A 81 9.73 -13.34 4.02
N ALA A 82 9.24 -13.38 5.26
CA ALA A 82 8.76 -14.61 5.90
C ALA A 82 7.34 -14.53 6.47
N SER A 83 6.62 -13.43 6.26
CA SER A 83 5.26 -13.22 6.81
C SER A 83 4.20 -13.19 5.68
N THR A 84 2.99 -12.73 5.99
CA THR A 84 1.84 -12.77 5.08
C THR A 84 1.94 -11.71 3.98
N SER A 85 1.30 -12.00 2.84
CA SER A 85 1.29 -11.10 1.68
C SER A 85 0.68 -9.73 2.00
N GLY A 86 -0.35 -9.68 2.84
CA GLY A 86 -0.99 -8.43 3.25
C GLY A 86 -0.11 -7.55 4.15
N ASN A 87 0.92 -8.12 4.79
CA ASN A 87 1.86 -7.36 5.60
C ASN A 87 3.11 -6.91 4.82
N MET A 88 3.29 -7.38 3.57
CA MET A 88 4.38 -6.94 2.70
C MET A 88 4.32 -5.43 2.45
N GLU A 89 3.13 -4.88 2.19
CA GLU A 89 2.94 -3.44 1.99
C GLU A 89 3.40 -2.62 3.20
N VAL A 90 3.12 -3.08 4.42
CA VAL A 90 3.52 -2.37 5.65
C VAL A 90 5.04 -2.39 5.82
N VAL A 91 5.68 -3.54 5.56
CA VAL A 91 7.13 -3.69 5.70
C VAL A 91 7.88 -2.97 4.58
N ALA A 92 7.36 -2.97 3.36
CA ALA A 92 7.93 -2.19 2.26
C ALA A 92 7.91 -0.69 2.60
N ALA A 93 6.79 -0.15 3.12
CA ALA A 93 6.71 1.24 3.55
C ALA A 93 7.76 1.57 4.62
N GLU A 94 7.93 0.69 5.61
CA GLU A 94 8.94 0.86 6.66
C GLU A 94 10.36 0.96 6.10
N LEU A 95 10.74 0.05 5.20
CA LEU A 95 12.06 0.04 4.56
C LEU A 95 12.30 1.28 3.68
N LEU A 96 11.28 1.68 2.92
CA LEU A 96 11.35 2.83 2.00
C LEU A 96 11.50 4.15 2.76
N TRP A 97 10.76 4.35 3.86
CA TRP A 97 10.92 5.53 4.70
C TRP A 97 12.24 5.53 5.46
N ALA A 98 12.67 4.37 5.97
CA ALA A 98 13.92 4.22 6.72
C ALA A 98 15.16 4.66 5.93
N ARG A 99 15.18 4.45 4.62
CA ARG A 99 16.32 4.76 3.75
C ARG A 99 16.15 6.01 2.88
N SER A 100 15.04 6.73 3.03
CA SER A 100 14.68 7.89 2.20
C SER A 100 15.78 8.96 2.13
N VAL A 101 16.27 9.40 3.29
CA VAL A 101 17.30 10.44 3.39
C VAL A 101 18.66 9.93 2.94
N ASP A 102 19.07 8.76 3.41
CA ASP A 102 20.41 8.23 3.16
C ASP A 102 20.62 7.81 1.70
N ASN A 103 19.60 7.23 1.06
CA ASN A 103 19.71 6.73 -0.30
C ASN A 103 19.31 7.76 -1.36
N HIS A 104 18.38 8.67 -1.04
CA HIS A 104 17.78 9.56 -2.04
C HIS A 104 17.87 11.05 -1.70
N TRP A 105 18.36 11.41 -0.51
CA TRP A 105 18.40 12.79 -0.03
C TRP A 105 17.02 13.47 -0.06
N LEU A 106 15.97 12.75 0.35
CA LEU A 106 14.59 13.25 0.38
C LEU A 106 13.89 12.87 1.68
N ARG A 107 13.01 13.75 2.17
CA ARG A 107 12.08 13.47 3.27
C ARG A 107 10.66 13.36 2.73
N TYR A 108 10.07 12.17 2.89
CA TYR A 108 8.71 11.86 2.46
C TYR A 108 7.68 12.31 3.52
N THR A 109 7.39 13.61 3.58
CA THR A 109 6.61 14.22 4.67
C THR A 109 5.09 14.13 4.49
N SER A 110 4.61 13.99 3.25
CA SER A 110 3.20 13.66 2.98
C SER A 110 3.10 12.31 2.28
N MET A 111 2.21 11.45 2.76
CA MET A 111 1.89 10.16 2.16
C MET A 111 0.46 10.22 1.60
N LEU A 112 0.34 10.31 0.28
CA LEU A 112 -0.91 10.08 -0.43
C LEU A 112 -1.10 8.56 -0.58
N SER A 113 -2.15 8.01 0.02
CA SER A 113 -2.44 6.58 -0.05
C SER A 113 -3.94 6.30 -0.11
N ASP A 114 -4.32 5.04 -0.32
CA ASP A 114 -5.71 4.60 -0.16
C ASP A 114 -6.14 4.65 1.33
N GLY A 115 -7.39 4.29 1.58
CA GLY A 115 -8.03 4.35 2.88
C GLY A 115 -7.40 3.53 4.01
N ASP A 116 -6.67 2.45 3.71
CA ASP A 116 -5.96 1.67 4.74
C ASP A 116 -4.85 2.52 5.36
N ALA A 117 -4.70 2.42 6.69
CA ALA A 117 -3.77 3.26 7.44
C ALA A 117 -2.62 2.47 8.05
N LYS A 118 -2.50 1.14 7.81
CA LYS A 118 -1.49 0.32 8.49
C LYS A 118 -0.07 0.72 8.11
N ALA A 119 0.18 0.95 6.81
CA ALA A 119 1.46 1.43 6.32
C ALA A 119 1.82 2.79 6.94
N PHE A 120 0.88 3.75 6.88
CA PHE A 120 1.05 5.08 7.51
C PHE A 120 1.36 5.00 9.01
N VAL A 121 0.58 4.22 9.76
CA VAL A 121 0.78 4.04 11.21
C VAL A 121 2.17 3.49 11.49
N LYS A 122 2.63 2.52 10.70
CA LYS A 122 3.96 1.93 10.87
C LYS A 122 5.07 2.92 10.54
N VAL A 123 4.93 3.67 9.45
CA VAL A 123 5.85 4.75 9.07
C VAL A 123 5.96 5.81 10.18
N GLN A 124 4.82 6.24 10.74
CA GLN A 124 4.84 7.23 11.81
C GLN A 124 5.50 6.71 13.10
N GLN A 125 5.36 5.42 13.39
CA GLN A 125 6.04 4.78 14.53
C GLN A 125 7.56 4.72 14.39
N LEU A 126 8.12 4.85 13.17
CA LEU A 126 9.58 4.92 12.99
C LEU A 126 10.17 6.19 13.58
N GLY A 127 9.40 7.27 13.68
CA GLY A 127 9.83 8.51 14.30
C GLY A 127 11.01 9.21 13.62
N ILE A 128 11.28 8.91 12.35
CA ILE A 128 12.40 9.49 11.58
C ILE A 128 12.16 11.00 11.37
N TYR A 129 10.95 11.35 10.91
CA TYR A 129 10.44 12.70 10.80
C TYR A 129 8.89 12.67 10.77
N PRO A 130 8.19 13.79 11.02
CA PRO A 130 6.74 13.84 10.95
C PRO A 130 6.21 13.53 9.55
N VAL A 131 5.18 12.69 9.45
CA VAL A 131 4.50 12.35 8.19
C VAL A 131 3.01 12.62 8.33
N THR A 132 2.42 13.27 7.33
CA THR A 132 0.97 13.50 7.21
C THR A 132 0.35 12.56 6.20
N LYS A 133 -0.80 11.95 6.54
CA LYS A 133 -1.56 11.11 5.62
C LYS A 133 -2.52 11.97 4.80
N GLU A 134 -2.53 11.76 3.49
CA GLU A 134 -3.50 12.30 2.54
C GLU A 134 -4.29 11.14 1.92
N GLU A 135 -5.57 11.37 1.63
CA GLU A 135 -6.46 10.33 1.10
C GLU A 135 -6.57 10.47 -0.42
N CYS A 136 -6.46 9.35 -1.14
CA CYS A 136 -6.60 9.36 -2.58
C CYS A 136 -8.03 9.74 -3.02
N ILE A 137 -8.13 10.34 -4.21
CA ILE A 137 -9.39 10.85 -4.74
C ILE A 137 -10.46 9.76 -4.87
N ASN A 138 -10.05 8.57 -5.31
CA ASN A 138 -10.90 7.39 -5.39
C ASN A 138 -11.52 7.03 -4.04
N HIS A 139 -10.77 7.19 -2.95
CA HIS A 139 -11.25 6.92 -1.62
C HIS A 139 -12.15 8.03 -1.08
N VAL A 140 -11.85 9.30 -1.41
CA VAL A 140 -12.75 10.43 -1.16
C VAL A 140 -14.11 10.18 -1.81
N SER A 141 -14.14 9.78 -3.09
CA SER A 141 -15.35 9.45 -3.84
C SER A 141 -16.15 8.32 -3.17
N LYS A 142 -15.50 7.20 -2.80
CA LYS A 142 -16.13 6.08 -2.08
C LYS A 142 -16.70 6.48 -0.71
N ARG A 143 -15.96 7.28 0.06
CA ARG A 143 -16.41 7.78 1.38
C ARG A 143 -17.60 8.72 1.23
N MET A 144 -17.60 9.56 0.22
CA MET A 144 -18.72 10.46 -0.07
C MET A 144 -19.99 9.65 -0.40
N ASP A 145 -19.90 8.67 -1.29
CA ASP A 145 -21.03 7.80 -1.64
C ASP A 145 -21.63 7.11 -0.41
N THR A 146 -20.76 6.49 0.39
CA THR A 146 -21.16 5.82 1.64
C THR A 146 -21.87 6.79 2.59
N SER A 147 -21.32 8.00 2.75
CA SER A 147 -21.88 9.02 3.64
C SER A 147 -23.26 9.50 3.16
N LEU A 148 -23.42 9.76 1.86
CA LEU A 148 -24.69 10.19 1.26
C LEU A 148 -25.77 9.11 1.42
N ARG A 149 -25.44 7.84 1.16
CA ARG A 149 -26.36 6.71 1.33
C ARG A 149 -26.80 6.52 2.77
N ASN A 150 -25.87 6.66 3.72
CA ASN A 150 -26.18 6.59 5.15
C ASN A 150 -27.12 7.71 5.59
N VAL A 151 -26.86 8.95 5.14
CA VAL A 151 -27.73 10.10 5.43
C VAL A 151 -29.14 9.88 4.89
N VAL A 152 -29.29 9.38 3.65
CA VAL A 152 -30.61 9.05 3.08
C VAL A 152 -31.32 7.97 3.90
N ALA A 153 -30.61 6.91 4.29
CA ALA A 153 -31.17 5.83 5.08
C ALA A 153 -31.63 6.29 6.48
N ASP A 154 -30.82 7.10 7.16
CA ASP A 154 -31.12 7.61 8.50
C ASP A 154 -32.27 8.63 8.50
N CYS A 155 -32.31 9.51 7.49
CA CYS A 155 -33.46 10.38 7.27
C CYS A 155 -34.74 9.56 7.01
N SER A 156 -34.66 8.48 6.22
CA SER A 156 -35.81 7.61 5.98
C SER A 156 -36.35 6.98 7.26
N LYS A 157 -35.49 6.53 8.19
CA LYS A 157 -35.90 6.00 9.51
C LYS A 157 -36.64 7.04 10.36
N ARG A 158 -36.36 8.32 10.13
CA ARG A 158 -36.95 9.47 10.84
C ARG A 158 -38.15 10.07 10.10
N ASN A 159 -38.65 9.41 9.04
CA ASN A 159 -39.68 9.95 8.15
C ASN A 159 -39.32 11.32 7.53
N ILE A 160 -38.02 11.62 7.40
CA ILE A 160 -37.53 12.81 6.69
C ILE A 160 -37.31 12.41 5.23
N PRO A 161 -38.06 12.97 4.28
CA PRO A 161 -38.01 12.51 2.91
C PRO A 161 -36.80 13.20 2.24
N LEU A 162 -35.63 12.57 2.29
CA LEU A 162 -34.38 13.07 1.66
C LEU A 162 -34.07 12.36 0.33
N GLY A 163 -34.42 11.08 0.23
CA GLY A 163 -34.36 10.28 -1.01
C GLY A 163 -35.70 10.27 -1.77
N GLY A 164 -35.85 9.29 -2.67
CA GLY A 164 -37.06 9.08 -3.46
C GLY A 164 -37.19 9.99 -4.67
N ARG A 165 -38.37 10.00 -5.31
CA ARG A 165 -38.64 10.83 -6.50
C ARG A 165 -38.98 12.27 -6.09
N GLY A 166 -38.33 13.26 -6.71
CA GLY A 166 -38.66 14.67 -6.55
C GLY A 166 -37.46 15.59 -6.81
N THR A 167 -37.73 16.87 -7.05
CA THR A 167 -36.69 17.90 -7.19
C THR A 167 -35.95 18.10 -5.88
N GLY A 168 -34.61 18.23 -5.93
CA GLY A 168 -33.76 18.42 -4.76
C GLY A 168 -33.57 17.17 -3.89
N ARG A 169 -33.95 15.98 -4.38
CA ARG A 169 -33.72 14.72 -3.67
C ARG A 169 -32.33 14.16 -3.95
N LEU A 170 -31.76 13.50 -2.94
CA LEU A 170 -30.60 12.64 -3.10
C LEU A 170 -31.05 11.32 -3.75
N THR A 171 -31.42 11.39 -5.03
CA THR A 171 -31.65 10.19 -5.85
C THR A 171 -30.33 9.47 -6.05
N LYS A 172 -30.41 8.23 -6.55
CA LYS A 172 -29.20 7.50 -6.96
C LYS A 172 -28.38 8.31 -7.98
N GLU A 173 -29.01 8.87 -9.01
CA GLU A 173 -28.28 9.66 -10.01
C GLU A 173 -27.65 10.93 -9.42
N THR A 174 -28.32 11.60 -8.46
CA THR A 174 -27.74 12.77 -7.78
C THR A 174 -26.52 12.39 -6.96
N MET A 175 -26.61 11.30 -6.17
CA MET A 175 -25.47 10.84 -5.36
C MET A 175 -24.31 10.36 -6.24
N ASP A 176 -24.60 9.65 -7.32
CA ASP A 176 -23.59 9.16 -8.27
C ASP A 176 -22.86 10.34 -8.98
N LYS A 177 -23.51 11.51 -9.14
CA LYS A 177 -22.84 12.74 -9.64
C LYS A 177 -22.03 13.46 -8.57
N LEU A 178 -22.52 13.45 -7.32
CA LEU A 178 -21.81 14.08 -6.21
C LEU A 178 -20.53 13.33 -5.87
N GLN A 179 -20.56 11.98 -5.86
CA GLN A 179 -19.38 11.17 -5.54
C GLN A 179 -18.23 11.40 -6.52
N THR A 180 -18.50 11.71 -7.79
CA THR A 180 -17.47 11.93 -8.83
C THR A 180 -17.12 13.41 -8.98
N TYR A 181 -17.44 14.26 -7.99
CA TYR A 181 -17.23 15.71 -8.12
C TYR A 181 -15.76 16.12 -8.29
N TYR A 182 -14.85 15.32 -7.74
CA TYR A 182 -13.41 15.59 -7.77
C TYR A 182 -12.67 14.87 -8.91
N ASP A 183 -13.35 13.97 -9.62
CA ASP A 183 -12.78 13.25 -10.77
C ASP A 183 -12.58 14.20 -11.98
#